data_AF-A0A371DEH6-F1
#
_entry.id   AF-A0A371DEH6-F1
#
_cell.length_a   1.000
_cell.length_b   1.000
_cell.length_c   1.000
_cell.angle_alpha   90.00
_cell.angle_beta   90.00
_cell.angle_gamma   90.00
#
_symmetry.space_group_name_H-M   'P 1'
#
loop_
_entity.id
_entity.type
_entity.pdbx_description
1 polymer ?
#
loop_
_entity_poly.entity_id
_entity_poly.type
_entity_poly.pdbx_seq_one_letter_code
_entity_poly.pdbx_strand_id
1 'polypeptide(L)'
;LWAKLGAKHMSEDETDVDSKGNKLHPPRWWIIKCLWQSSKLRKFLHKLDRHYRGDYASPIRYGKKGKSGGNPPRLRLKNKVNPKEKLGDVPVGLWRNCYSKKFLALLKPSELRKLQMIDEDFDFTLPEDPPTDGEDDSTDSSEEEEVDEMMGGDD
;
A
#
# COMPACT_ATOMS: atom_id res chain seq x y z
N LEU A 1 -10.97 -4.43 9.12
CA LEU A 1 -9.93 -3.50 8.60
C LEU A 1 -10.35 -2.03 8.69
N TRP A 2 -11.49 -1.66 8.10
CA TRP A 2 -11.91 -0.26 7.91
C TRP A 2 -12.16 0.56 9.17
N ALA A 3 -12.61 -0.06 10.26
CA ALA A 3 -12.78 0.63 11.55
C ALA A 3 -11.45 0.97 12.26
N LYS A 4 -10.32 0.37 11.82
CA LYS A 4 -9.00 0.51 12.46
C LYS A 4 -8.01 1.30 11.60
N LEU A 5 -8.24 1.39 10.29
CA LEU A 5 -7.48 2.23 9.39
C LEU A 5 -8.17 3.60 9.24
N GLY A 6 -7.41 4.67 9.46
CA GLY A 6 -7.82 6.03 9.14
C GLY A 6 -7.08 6.54 7.91
N ALA A 7 -7.48 7.71 7.40
CA ALA A 7 -6.82 8.33 6.25
C ALA A 7 -5.30 8.53 6.48
N LYS A 8 -4.90 8.86 7.72
CA LYS A 8 -3.49 9.02 8.13
C LYS A 8 -2.66 7.73 8.10
N HIS A 9 -3.33 6.58 8.10
CA HIS A 9 -2.70 5.26 8.03
C HIS A 9 -2.55 4.78 6.58
N MET A 10 -3.13 5.51 5.62
CA MET A 10 -2.92 5.29 4.20
C MET A 10 -1.60 5.94 3.76
N SER A 11 -0.98 5.44 2.69
CA SER A 11 0.32 5.93 2.21
C SER A 11 0.35 7.46 2.10
N GLU A 12 1.43 8.07 2.56
CA GLU A 12 1.65 9.51 2.41
C GLU A 12 1.93 9.84 0.94
N ASP A 13 1.55 11.04 0.51
CA ASP A 13 1.72 11.51 -0.85
C ASP A 13 2.53 12.81 -0.91
N GLU A 14 3.47 12.87 -1.85
CA GLU A 14 4.21 14.09 -2.17
C GLU A 14 3.78 14.59 -3.55
N THR A 15 3.40 15.86 -3.64
CA THR A 15 3.00 16.46 -4.93
C THR A 15 4.24 16.85 -5.72
N ASP A 16 4.24 16.54 -7.01
CA ASP A 16 5.30 16.93 -7.94
C ASP A 16 5.36 18.46 -8.07
N VAL A 17 6.57 19.02 -7.94
CA VAL A 17 6.82 20.46 -8.05
C VAL A 17 7.82 20.74 -9.17
N ASP A 18 7.64 21.85 -9.88
CA ASP A 18 8.60 22.32 -10.87
C ASP A 18 9.91 22.80 -10.21
N SER A 19 10.90 23.15 -11.03
CA SER A 19 12.19 23.68 -10.54
C SER A 19 12.08 25.01 -9.77
N LYS A 20 10.90 25.65 -9.78
CA LYS A 20 10.57 26.88 -9.06
C LYS A 20 9.70 26.61 -7.82
N GLY A 21 9.40 25.34 -7.51
CA GLY A 21 8.57 24.93 -6.37
C GLY A 21 7.06 25.00 -6.60
N ASN A 22 6.59 25.26 -7.82
CA ASN A 22 5.15 25.30 -8.13
C ASN A 22 4.61 23.91 -8.42
N LYS A 23 3.35 23.66 -8.03
CA LYS A 23 2.66 22.41 -8.34
C LYS A 23 2.48 22.25 -9.85
N LEU A 24 2.86 21.08 -10.38
CA LEU A 24 2.60 20.74 -11.78
C LEU A 24 1.10 20.52 -12.00
N HIS A 25 0.60 20.88 -13.18
CA HIS A 25 -0.79 20.65 -13.60
C HIS A 25 -0.83 19.78 -14.87
N PRO A 26 -1.55 18.64 -14.87
CA PRO A 26 -2.26 18.06 -13.72
C PRO A 26 -1.29 17.54 -12.63
N PRO A 27 -1.68 17.61 -11.34
CA PRO A 27 -0.79 17.26 -10.25
C PRO A 27 -0.54 15.75 -10.22
N ARG A 28 0.74 15.38 -10.15
CA ARG A 28 1.20 13.99 -9.96
C ARG A 28 1.64 13.80 -8.52
N TRP A 29 1.25 12.67 -7.95
CA TRP A 29 1.40 12.42 -6.53
C TRP A 29 2.26 11.17 -6.36
N TRP A 30 3.43 11.30 -5.76
CA TRP A 30 4.33 10.20 -5.51
C TRP A 30 3.91 9.45 -4.25
N ILE A 31 3.74 8.12 -4.37
CA ILE A 31 3.42 7.26 -3.24
C ILE A 31 4.68 7.11 -2.37
N ILE A 32 4.59 7.52 -1.10
CA ILE A 32 5.58 7.23 -0.08
C ILE A 32 5.15 5.95 0.64
N LYS A 33 6.05 4.95 0.69
CA LYS A 33 5.74 3.68 1.33
C LYS A 33 5.81 3.82 2.86
N CYS A 34 4.81 3.29 3.55
CA CYS A 34 4.89 3.11 5.01
C CYS A 34 5.67 1.83 5.34
N LEU A 35 6.72 1.94 6.16
CA LEU A 35 7.60 0.82 6.53
C LEU A 35 6.86 -0.28 7.30
N TRP A 36 5.88 0.11 8.12
CA TRP A 36 5.11 -0.85 8.91
C TRP A 36 4.17 -1.71 8.06
N GLN A 37 3.75 -1.22 6.88
CA GLN A 37 2.77 -1.92 6.05
C GLN A 37 3.39 -3.12 5.34
N SER A 38 2.73 -4.28 5.43
CA SER A 38 3.08 -5.44 4.64
C SER A 38 2.90 -5.18 3.13
N SER A 39 3.67 -5.91 2.30
CA SER A 39 3.50 -5.86 0.85
C SER A 39 2.09 -6.31 0.42
N LYS A 40 1.51 -7.30 1.12
CA LYS A 40 0.14 -7.78 0.91
C LYS A 40 -0.90 -6.69 1.12
N LEU A 41 -0.85 -6.00 2.27
CA LEU A 41 -1.77 -4.89 2.56
C LEU A 41 -1.61 -3.76 1.53
N ARG A 42 -0.38 -3.42 1.15
CA ARG A 42 -0.12 -2.38 0.15
C ARG A 42 -0.70 -2.74 -1.22
N LYS A 43 -0.47 -3.96 -1.69
CA LYS A 43 -1.04 -4.48 -2.95
C LYS A 43 -2.57 -4.43 -2.91
N PHE A 44 -3.16 -4.85 -1.80
CA PHE A 44 -4.61 -4.78 -1.58
C PHE A 44 -5.16 -3.34 -1.66
N LEU A 45 -4.55 -2.38 -0.96
CA LEU A 45 -4.99 -0.98 -0.99
C LEU A 45 -4.83 -0.35 -2.38
N HIS A 46 -3.76 -0.68 -3.11
CA HIS A 46 -3.58 -0.23 -4.49
C HIS A 46 -4.63 -0.84 -5.43
N LYS A 47 -4.95 -2.14 -5.26
CA LYS A 47 -6.01 -2.80 -6.02
C LYS A 47 -7.37 -2.13 -5.74
N LEU A 48 -7.67 -1.84 -4.48
CA LEU A 48 -8.89 -1.10 -4.11
C LEU A 48 -8.97 0.28 -4.77
N ASP A 49 -7.85 1.02 -4.82
CA ASP A 49 -7.78 2.32 -5.50
C ASP A 49 -8.02 2.19 -7.02
N ARG A 50 -7.53 1.11 -7.65
CA ARG A 50 -7.80 0.78 -9.06
C ARG A 50 -9.29 0.51 -9.30
N HIS A 51 -9.94 -0.27 -8.45
CA HIS A 51 -11.39 -0.48 -8.52
C HIS A 51 -12.15 0.85 -8.42
N TYR A 52 -11.79 1.70 -7.46
CA TYR A 52 -12.40 3.02 -7.30
C TYR A 52 -12.23 3.90 -8.54
N ARG A 53 -11.05 3.91 -9.18
CA ARG A 53 -10.81 4.64 -10.43
C ARG A 53 -11.66 4.11 -11.59
N GLY A 54 -11.77 2.78 -11.71
CA GLY A 54 -12.61 2.13 -12.71
C GLY A 54 -14.09 2.52 -12.55
N ASP A 55 -14.58 2.46 -11.31
CA ASP A 55 -15.96 2.85 -10.97
C ASP A 55 -16.20 4.35 -11.19
N TYR A 56 -15.21 5.21 -10.93
CA TYR A 56 -15.31 6.64 -11.22
C TYR A 56 -15.40 6.91 -12.72
N ALA A 57 -14.53 6.28 -13.51
CA ALA A 57 -14.44 6.47 -14.96
C ALA A 57 -15.66 5.90 -15.70
N SER A 58 -16.20 4.79 -15.20
CA SER A 58 -17.34 4.09 -15.78
C SER A 58 -18.24 3.56 -14.65
N PRO A 59 -19.14 4.40 -14.10
CA PRO A 59 -20.03 4.00 -12.99
C PRO A 59 -21.16 3.07 -13.44
N ILE A 60 -20.98 2.37 -14.57
CA ILE A 60 -21.89 1.36 -15.11
C ILE A 60 -22.19 0.28 -14.07
N ARG A 61 -21.23 -0.07 -13.18
CA ARG A 61 -21.45 -1.00 -12.04
C ARG A 61 -22.60 -0.57 -11.11
N TYR A 62 -22.91 0.72 -11.00
CA TYR A 62 -23.96 1.25 -10.11
C TYR A 62 -25.12 1.91 -10.89
N GLY A 63 -25.27 1.61 -12.18
CA GLY A 63 -26.44 2.01 -12.97
C GLY A 63 -26.49 3.48 -13.42
N LYS A 64 -25.43 4.28 -13.22
CA LYS A 64 -25.35 5.65 -13.76
C LYS A 64 -24.59 5.69 -15.08
N LYS A 65 -25.23 6.20 -16.13
CA LYS A 65 -24.63 6.42 -17.45
C LYS A 65 -23.84 7.74 -17.45
N GLY A 66 -22.54 7.67 -17.20
CA GLY A 66 -21.60 8.81 -17.35
C GLY A 66 -20.63 8.92 -16.19
N LYS A 67 -19.40 9.42 -16.44
CA LYS A 67 -18.36 9.64 -15.42
C LYS A 67 -18.97 10.25 -14.15
N SER A 68 -18.60 9.72 -12.99
CA SER A 68 -19.08 10.27 -11.71
C SER A 68 -18.76 11.77 -11.66
N GLY A 69 -19.76 12.61 -11.41
CA GLY A 69 -19.54 14.05 -11.28
C GLY A 69 -18.65 14.36 -10.07
N GLY A 70 -17.77 15.36 -10.18
CA GLY A 70 -16.85 15.76 -9.11
C GLY A 70 -15.38 15.81 -9.57
N ASN A 71 -14.47 15.87 -8.59
CA ASN A 71 -13.03 15.82 -8.87
C ASN A 71 -12.60 14.38 -9.17
N PRO A 72 -11.77 14.15 -10.20
CA PRO A 72 -11.26 12.83 -10.49
C PRO A 72 -10.40 12.29 -9.34
N PRO A 73 -10.31 10.96 -9.21
CA PRO A 73 -9.36 10.33 -8.31
C PRO A 73 -7.95 10.86 -8.55
N ARG A 74 -7.21 11.06 -7.47
CA ARG A 74 -5.84 11.55 -7.54
C ARG A 74 -4.96 10.55 -8.30
N LEU A 75 -4.17 11.05 -9.25
CA LEU A 75 -3.19 10.22 -9.94
C LEU A 75 -1.98 9.98 -9.04
N ARG A 76 -1.97 8.83 -8.36
CA ARG A 76 -0.87 8.39 -7.53
C ARG A 76 0.06 7.45 -8.31
N LEU A 77 1.35 7.78 -8.34
CA LEU A 77 2.39 7.09 -9.09
C LEU A 77 3.47 6.54 -8.14
N LYS A 78 4.02 5.37 -8.48
CA LYS A 78 5.21 4.84 -7.80
C LYS A 78 6.43 5.63 -8.30
N ASN A 79 7.22 6.19 -7.39
CA ASN A 79 8.50 6.79 -7.76
C ASN A 79 9.55 5.68 -7.94
N LYS A 80 9.88 5.35 -9.20
CA LYS A 80 10.88 4.33 -9.52
C LYS A 80 12.33 4.82 -9.37
N VAL A 81 12.55 6.14 -9.43
CA VAL A 81 13.89 6.74 -9.44
C VAL A 81 14.39 6.97 -8.01
N ASN A 82 13.51 7.46 -7.13
CA ASN A 82 13.84 7.71 -5.73
C ASN A 82 12.66 7.25 -4.84
N PRO A 83 12.54 5.94 -4.56
CA PRO A 83 11.48 5.42 -3.71
C PRO A 83 11.67 5.93 -2.28
N LYS A 84 10.72 6.75 -1.81
CA LYS A 84 10.71 7.23 -0.43
C LYS A 84 9.95 6.24 0.45
N GLU A 85 10.54 5.94 1.60
CA GLU A 85 9.91 5.17 2.66
C GLU A 85 9.89 5.99 3.95
N LYS A 86 8.80 5.90 4.70
CA LYS A 86 8.65 6.54 6.00
C LYS A 86 8.02 5.56 6.97
N LEU A 87 8.28 5.74 8.26
CA LEU A 87 7.59 4.93 9.26
C LEU A 87 6.08 5.19 9.19
N GLY A 88 5.67 6.46 9.29
CA GLY A 88 4.25 6.85 9.34
C GLY A 88 3.58 6.48 10.66
N ASP A 89 2.30 6.81 10.79
CA ASP A 89 1.48 6.42 11.94
C ASP A 89 1.15 4.92 11.86
N VAL A 90 1.62 4.15 12.84
CA VAL A 90 1.39 2.70 12.93
C VAL A 90 0.04 2.44 13.62
N PRO A 91 -0.94 1.81 12.94
CA PRO A 91 -2.22 1.51 13.56
C PRO A 91 -2.08 0.38 14.58
N VAL A 92 -2.81 0.50 15.68
CA VAL A 92 -2.92 -0.57 16.69
C VAL A 92 -4.10 -1.49 16.37
N GLY A 93 -3.95 -2.77 16.70
CA GLY A 93 -5.03 -3.74 16.64
C GLY A 93 -5.33 -4.32 15.25
N LEU A 94 -4.42 -4.21 14.27
CA LEU A 94 -4.59 -4.88 12.97
C LEU A 94 -4.22 -6.36 13.05
N TRP A 95 -4.62 -7.10 12.01
CA TRP A 95 -4.21 -8.49 11.78
C TRP A 95 -2.71 -8.59 11.55
N ARG A 96 -2.11 -9.71 11.98
CA ARG A 96 -0.65 -9.92 11.90
C ARG A 96 -0.10 -9.74 10.48
N ASN A 97 -0.84 -10.19 9.46
CA ASN A 97 -0.45 -10.09 8.05
C ASN A 97 -0.58 -8.66 7.46
N CYS A 98 -1.10 -7.69 8.20
CA CYS A 98 -1.07 -6.27 7.83
C CYS A 98 0.30 -5.63 8.08
N TYR A 99 1.09 -6.17 9.01
CA TYR A 99 2.40 -5.62 9.38
C TYR A 99 3.53 -6.30 8.60
N SER A 100 4.56 -5.53 8.25
CA SER A 100 5.76 -6.02 7.58
C SER A 100 6.61 -6.84 8.56
N LYS A 101 7.02 -8.06 8.16
CA LYS A 101 7.94 -8.90 8.95
C LYS A 101 9.22 -8.14 9.32
N LYS A 102 9.79 -7.39 8.36
CA LYS A 102 11.00 -6.55 8.56
C LYS A 102 10.77 -5.49 9.61
N PHE A 103 9.59 -4.86 9.63
CA PHE A 103 9.25 -3.86 10.64
C PHE A 103 9.08 -4.48 12.03
N LEU A 104 8.39 -5.62 12.13
CA LEU A 104 8.19 -6.32 13.40
C LEU A 104 9.52 -6.78 14.03
N ALA A 105 10.49 -7.20 13.20
CA ALA A 105 11.82 -7.60 13.66
C ALA A 105 12.63 -6.44 14.27
N LEU A 106 12.32 -5.18 13.93
CA LEU A 106 12.98 -4.00 14.49
C LEU A 106 12.42 -3.59 15.86
N LEU A 107 11.23 -4.08 16.23
CA LEU A 107 10.54 -3.68 17.45
C LEU A 107 10.96 -4.52 18.66
N LYS A 108 11.05 -3.86 19.82
CA LYS A 108 11.27 -4.56 21.08
C LYS A 108 10.01 -5.36 21.47
N PRO A 109 10.14 -6.43 22.28
CA PRO A 109 8.98 -7.21 22.75
C PRO A 109 7.90 -6.37 23.45
N SER A 110 8.28 -5.29 24.14
CA SER A 110 7.34 -4.36 24.77
C SER A 110 6.56 -3.52 23.76
N GLU A 111 7.17 -3.15 22.64
CA GLU A 111 6.55 -2.38 21.56
C GLU A 111 5.62 -3.27 20.73
N LEU A 112 6.03 -4.51 20.46
CA LEU A 112 5.18 -5.51 19.80
C LEU A 112 3.87 -5.74 20.58
N ARG A 113 3.94 -5.86 21.92
CA ARG A 113 2.74 -5.97 22.75
C ARG A 113 1.81 -4.76 22.67
N LYS A 114 2.37 -3.55 22.53
CA LYS A 114 1.59 -2.31 22.38
C LYS A 114 0.82 -2.24 21.06
N LEU A 115 1.27 -2.93 20.02
CA LEU A 115 0.54 -3.01 18.76
C LEU A 115 -0.80 -3.75 18.91
N GLN A 116 -0.96 -4.60 19.94
CA GLN A 116 -2.17 -5.39 20.18
C GLN A 116 -2.64 -6.13 18.93
N MET A 117 -1.68 -6.70 18.17
CA MET A 117 -1.98 -7.37 16.90
C MET A 117 -2.96 -8.51 17.11
N ILE A 118 -3.91 -8.64 16.19
CA ILE A 118 -4.80 -9.80 16.13
C ILE A 118 -4.01 -10.93 15.51
N ASP A 119 -3.88 -12.06 16.22
CA ASP A 119 -3.18 -13.27 15.75
C ASP A 119 -4.03 -14.08 14.77
N GLU A 120 -4.51 -13.40 13.74
CA GLU A 120 -5.27 -13.94 12.62
C GLU A 120 -4.79 -13.24 11.35
N ASP A 121 -5.11 -13.84 10.20
CA ASP A 121 -4.82 -13.27 8.90
C ASP A 121 -6.06 -12.59 8.31
N PHE A 122 -5.94 -11.31 7.94
CA PHE A 122 -6.98 -10.62 7.18
C PHE A 122 -7.04 -11.16 5.75
N ASP A 123 -8.24 -11.41 5.26
CA ASP A 123 -8.46 -11.80 3.86
C ASP A 123 -8.32 -10.58 2.93
N PHE A 124 -7.30 -10.61 2.07
CA PHE A 124 -7.02 -9.55 1.08
C PHE A 124 -7.66 -9.82 -0.28
N THR A 125 -8.62 -10.74 -0.39
CA THR A 125 -9.32 -10.97 -1.65
C THR A 125 -10.20 -9.77 -2.02
N LEU A 126 -10.19 -9.45 -3.31
CA LEU A 126 -11.08 -8.47 -3.95
C LEU A 126 -11.61 -9.09 -5.25
N PRO A 127 -12.80 -8.67 -5.72
CA PRO A 127 -13.32 -9.06 -7.03
C PRO A 127 -12.31 -8.84 -8.16
N GLU A 128 -12.54 -9.43 -9.33
CA GLU A 128 -11.68 -9.24 -10.50
C GLU A 128 -11.56 -7.77 -10.89
N ASP A 129 -10.35 -7.40 -11.32
CA ASP A 129 -10.01 -6.02 -11.67
C ASP A 129 -10.93 -5.49 -12.79
N PRO A 130 -11.34 -4.21 -12.76
CA PRO A 130 -11.88 -3.57 -13.96
C PRO A 130 -10.85 -3.68 -15.10
N PRO A 131 -11.29 -3.78 -16.38
CA PRO A 131 -10.39 -3.67 -17.51
C PRO A 131 -9.61 -2.35 -17.39
N THR A 132 -8.29 -2.43 -17.26
CA THR A 132 -7.41 -1.26 -17.20
C THR A 132 -6.79 -1.03 -18.56
N ASP A 133 -7.07 0.13 -19.17
CA ASP A 133 -6.29 0.64 -20.29
C ASP A 133 -4.92 1.11 -19.76
N GLY A 134 -3.91 0.23 -19.77
CA GLY A 134 -2.49 0.62 -19.66
C GLY A 134 -1.77 0.34 -18.32
N GLU A 135 -0.86 -0.64 -18.39
CA GLU A 135 0.42 -0.80 -17.67
C GLU A 135 0.50 -0.51 -16.15
N ASP A 136 0.37 -1.55 -15.33
CA ASP A 136 1.14 -1.68 -14.07
C ASP A 136 1.60 -3.13 -13.95
N ASP A 137 2.75 -3.40 -14.58
CA ASP A 137 3.52 -4.64 -14.49
C ASP A 137 3.75 -4.98 -13.01
N SER A 138 3.00 -5.98 -12.56
CA SER A 138 2.92 -6.41 -11.18
C SER A 138 3.91 -7.53 -10.94
N THR A 139 5.20 -7.21 -10.97
CA THR A 139 6.26 -8.15 -10.58
C THR A 139 7.02 -7.59 -9.38
N ASP A 140 6.52 -7.90 -8.19
CA ASP A 140 7.21 -7.68 -6.91
C ASP A 140 7.75 -9.05 -6.47
N SER A 141 8.78 -9.53 -7.19
CA SER A 141 9.64 -10.63 -6.76
C SER A 141 10.60 -10.09 -5.71
N SER A 142 10.15 -10.09 -4.46
CA SER A 142 11.08 -10.13 -3.34
C SER A 142 11.17 -11.60 -2.93
N GLU A 143 12.12 -12.32 -3.52
CA GLU A 143 12.52 -13.65 -3.06
C GLU A 143 12.93 -13.53 -1.59
N GLU A 144 12.23 -14.25 -0.72
CA GLU A 144 12.67 -14.50 0.64
C GLU A 144 13.81 -15.52 0.51
N GLU A 145 15.07 -15.06 0.51
CA GLU A 145 16.22 -15.97 0.60
C GLU A 145 16.17 -16.69 1.96
N GLU A 146 15.89 -17.99 1.90
CA GLU A 146 16.13 -18.93 2.98
C GLU A 146 17.65 -18.99 3.24
N VAL A 147 18.06 -18.53 4.42
CA VAL A 147 19.40 -18.82 4.93
C VAL A 147 19.39 -20.25 5.46
N ASP A 148 19.85 -21.17 4.61
CA ASP A 148 20.04 -22.57 4.97
C ASP A 148 21.18 -22.71 6.00
N GLU A 149 20.89 -23.53 6.99
CA GLU A 149 21.57 -23.68 8.26
C GLU A 149 22.69 -24.73 8.11
N MET A 150 23.91 -24.32 7.73
CA MET A 150 25.05 -25.25 7.79
C MET A 150 25.64 -25.27 9.20
N MET A 151 25.01 -26.07 10.06
CA MET A 151 25.68 -26.73 11.17
C MET A 151 26.61 -27.83 10.64
N GLY A 152 27.87 -27.77 11.03
CA GLY A 152 28.85 -28.87 11.01
C GLY A 152 30.12 -28.30 11.66
N GLY A 153 30.45 -28.61 12.91
CA GLY A 153 30.46 -29.93 13.53
C GLY A 153 31.92 -30.38 13.56
N ASP A 154 32.49 -30.39 14.77
CA ASP A 154 33.86 -30.67 15.19
C ASP A 154 34.61 -31.81 14.46
N ASP A 155 35.94 -31.66 14.31
CA ASP A 155 36.97 -32.43 15.05
C ASP A 155 38.38 -31.80 14.84
#